data_AF-A0A0F9PWQ4-F1
#
_entry.id   AF-A0A0F9PWQ4-F1
#
_cell.length_a   1.000
_cell.length_b   1.000
_cell.length_c   1.000
_cell.angle_alpha   90.00
_cell.angle_beta   90.00
_cell.angle_gamma   90.00
#
_symmetry.space_group_name_H-M   'P 1'
#
loop_
_entity.id
_entity.type
_entity.pdbx_description
1 polymer ?
#
loop_
_entity_poly.entity_id
_entity_poly.type
_entity_poly.pdbx_seq_one_letter_code
_entity_poly.pdbx_strand_id
1 'polypeptide(L)' 'MTHTYVELEVSAAVFDEIRGRMLAAGYDHVFSEGRAIDMHGIALIRGKRKTQGQRLVDFVRDGGRHPNY' A
#
# COMPACT_ATOMS: atom_id res chain seq x y z
N MET A 1 18.28 11.95 -11.38
CA MET A 1 17.06 11.90 -12.21
C MET A 1 15.88 11.85 -11.26
N THR A 2 15.04 12.89 -11.22
CA THR A 2 13.91 12.97 -10.27
C THR A 2 12.75 12.12 -10.78
N HIS A 3 12.26 11.18 -9.98
CA HIS A 3 11.08 10.38 -10.29
C HIS A 3 9.91 10.91 -9.47
N THR A 4 8.79 11.21 -10.14
CA THR A 4 7.56 11.64 -9.49
C THR A 4 6.58 10.48 -9.53
N TYR A 5 6.11 10.07 -8.35
CA TYR A 5 5.06 9.06 -8.23
C TYR A 5 4.07 9.44 -7.12
N VAL A 6 2.86 8.91 -7.22
CA VAL A 6 1.88 8.93 -6.12
C VAL A 6 1.95 7.64 -5.32
N GLU A 7 1.85 7.73 -4.00
CA GLU A 7 1.83 6.56 -3.12
C GLU A 7 0.39 6.06 -2.95
N LEU A 8 0.16 4.78 -3.24
CA LEU A 8 -1.10 4.09 -3.01
C LEU A 8 -0.90 3.00 -1.96
N GLU A 9 -1.45 3.22 -0.77
CA GLU A 9 -1.47 2.20 0.27
C GLU A 9 -2.51 1.12 -0.07
N VAL A 10 -2.05 -0.13 -0.17
CA VAL A 10 -2.90 -1.30 -0.40
C VAL A 10 -2.78 -2.28 0.76
N SER A 11 -3.74 -3.20 0.92
CA SER A 11 -3.61 -4.22 1.96
C SER A 11 -2.33 -5.04 1.81
N ALA A 12 -1.79 -5.55 2.93
CA ALA A 12 -0.59 -6.38 2.90
C ALA A 12 -0.75 -7.62 1.99
N ALA A 13 -1.94 -8.24 1.96
CA ALA A 13 -2.21 -9.39 1.10
C ALA A 13 -2.13 -9.04 -0.39
N VAL A 14 -2.72 -7.91 -0.79
CA VAL A 14 -2.67 -7.41 -2.18
C VAL A 14 -1.23 -7.05 -2.58
N PHE A 15 -0.49 -6.38 -1.69
CA PHE A 15 0.91 -6.05 -1.94
C PHE A 15 1.75 -7.30 -2.17
N ASP A 16 1.62 -8.31 -1.30
CA ASP A 16 2.38 -9.55 -1.37
C ASP A 16 2.03 -10.36 -2.64
N GLU A 17 0.76 -10.38 -3.05
CA GLU A 17 0.30 -10.99 -4.31
C GLU A 17 0.95 -10.31 -5.54
N ILE A 18 0.87 -8.98 -5.62
CA ILE A 18 1.43 -8.22 -6.74
C ILE A 18 2.95 -8.40 -6.80
N ARG A 19 3.63 -8.31 -5.65
CA ARG A 19 5.07 -8.54 -5.55
C ARG A 19 5.44 -9.93 -6.08
N GLY A 20 4.71 -10.97 -5.68
CA GLY A 20 4.95 -12.35 -6.14
C GLY A 20 4.83 -12.49 -7.65
N ARG A 21 3.79 -11.86 -8.25
CA ARG A 21 3.60 -11.87 -9.71
C ARG A 21 4.70 -11.13 -10.45
N MET A 22 5.13 -9.97 -9.95
CA MET A 22 6.20 -9.18 -10.57
C MET A 22 7.54 -9.92 -10.54
N LEU A 23 7.88 -10.57 -9.41
CA LEU A 23 9.07 -11.41 -9.30
C LEU A 23 9.02 -12.61 -10.26
N ALA A 24 7.88 -13.31 -10.32
CA ALA A 24 7.71 -14.44 -11.24
C ALA A 24 7.85 -14.05 -12.71
N ALA A 25 7.54 -12.80 -13.05
CA ALA A 25 7.66 -12.25 -14.40
C ALA A 25 9.01 -11.57 -14.69
N GLY A 26 9.97 -11.57 -13.75
CA GLY A 26 11.31 -11.00 -13.93
C GLY A 26 11.37 -9.46 -13.91
N TYR A 27 10.40 -8.81 -13.27
CA TYR A 27 10.34 -7.35 -13.14
C TYR A 27 11.17 -6.84 -11.95
N ASP A 28 12.42 -7.28 -11.77
CA ASP A 28 13.22 -6.89 -10.59
C ASP A 28 13.46 -5.38 -10.47
N HIS A 29 13.44 -4.67 -11.59
CA HIS A 29 13.67 -3.23 -11.69
C HIS A 29 12.55 -2.36 -11.07
N VAL A 30 11.36 -2.90 -10.82
CA VAL A 30 10.24 -2.12 -10.23
C VAL A 30 10.36 -1.99 -8.70
N PHE A 31 11.28 -2.73 -8.08
CA PHE A 31 11.48 -2.72 -6.64
C PHE A 31 12.54 -1.68 -6.26
N SER A 32 12.10 -0.44 -6.03
CA SER A 32 12.95 0.64 -5.54
C SER A 32 12.91 0.72 -4.00
N GLU A 33 14.08 0.80 -3.35
CA GLU A 33 14.27 1.08 -1.91
C GLU A 33 13.42 0.23 -0.93
N GLY A 34 13.05 -0.99 -1.34
CA GLY A 34 12.51 -2.04 -0.48
C GLY A 34 11.11 -1.79 0.10
N ARG A 35 10.43 -0.69 -0.25
CA ARG A 35 9.13 -0.32 0.35
C ARG A 35 8.02 -0.06 -0.66
N ALA A 36 8.37 0.14 -1.92
CA ALA A 36 7.42 0.47 -2.98
C ALA A 36 7.62 -0.41 -4.22
N ILE A 37 6.51 -0.73 -4.90
CA ILE A 37 6.52 -1.24 -6.27
C ILE A 37 6.23 -0.05 -7.17
N ASP A 38 7.24 0.45 -7.90
CA ASP A 38 7.08 1.57 -8.83
C ASP A 38 6.51 1.07 -10.16
N MET A 39 5.27 1.47 -10.42
CA MET A 39 4.52 1.14 -11.62
C MET A 39 4.30 2.40 -12.46
N HIS A 40 5.37 3.01 -12.96
CA HIS A 40 5.32 4.16 -13.89
C HIS A 40 4.52 5.34 -13.32
N GLY A 41 4.95 5.87 -12.17
CA GLY A 41 4.34 7.05 -11.55
C GLY A 41 3.28 6.73 -10.49
N ILE A 42 3.05 5.44 -10.21
CA ILE A 42 2.27 5.00 -9.03
C ILE A 42 3.15 4.01 -8.25
N ALA A 43 3.38 4.33 -6.98
CA ALA A 43 4.08 3.47 -6.04
C ALA A 43 3.07 2.73 -5.17
N LEU A 44 3.02 1.40 -5.23
CA LEU A 44 2.24 0.62 -4.27
C LEU A 44 3.01 0.51 -2.97
N ILE A 45 2.36 0.83 -1.85
CA ILE A 45 2.94 0.70 -0.51
C ILE A 45 2.15 -0.34 0.29
N ARG A 46 2.90 -1.16 1.02
CA ARG A 46 2.32 -2.19 1.89
C ARG A 46 1.63 -1.53 3.08
N GLY A 47 0.31 -1.66 3.13
CA GLY A 47 -0.48 -1.09 4.20
C GLY A 47 -0.30 -1.82 5.52
N LYS A 48 -0.42 -1.05 6.61
CA LYS A 48 -0.32 -1.61 7.96
C LYS A 48 -1.68 -2.22 8.32
N ARG A 49 -1.68 -3.49 8.75
CA ARG A 49 -2.88 -4.06 9.40
C ARG A 49 -3.17 -3.24 10.66
N LYS A 50 -4.23 -2.44 10.64
CA LYS A 50 -4.73 -1.79 11.86
C LYS A 50 -5.26 -2.87 12.79
N THR A 51 -4.78 -2.86 14.04
CA THR A 51 -5.34 -3.72 15.08
C THR A 51 -6.78 -3.30 15.39
N GLN A 52 -7.61 -4.19 15.93
CA GLN A 52 -9.00 -3.87 16.27
C GLN A 52 -9.09 -2.65 17.21
N GLY A 53 -8.13 -2.50 18.12
CA GLY A 53 -7.99 -1.33 18.98
C GLY A 53 -7.69 -0.04 18.22
N GLN A 54 -6.76 -0.06 17.25
CA GLN A 54 -6.49 1.11 16.40
C GLN A 54 -7.69 1.50 15.54
N ARG A 55 -8.43 0.53 15.01
CA ARG A 55 -9.64 0.80 14.22
C ARG A 55 -10.72 1.49 15.05
N LEU A 56 -10.89 1.10 16.32
CA LEU A 56 -11.81 1.74 17.25
C LEU A 56 -11.36 3.16 17.62
N VAL A 57 -10.07 3.35 17.88
CA VAL A 57 -9.51 4.67 18.22
C VAL A 57 -9.67 5.64 17.05
N ASP A 58 -9.40 5.20 15.82
CA ASP A 58 -9.59 6.02 14.63
C ASP A 58 -11.08 6.34 14.40
N PHE A 59 -11.97 5.35 14.57
CA PHE A 59 -13.43 5.57 14.47
C PHE A 59 -13.94 6.62 15.47
N VAL A 60 -13.46 6.58 16.71
CA VAL A 60 -13.81 7.58 17.73
C VAL A 60 -13.21 8.95 17.40
N ARG A 61 -11.98 9.00 16.88
CA ARG A 61 -11.32 10.24 16.44
C ARG A 61 -12.02 10.89 15.25
N ASP A 62 -12.52 10.09 14.31
CA ASP A 62 -13.23 10.54 13.11
C ASP A 62 -14.71 10.86 13.39
N GLY A 63 -15.11 10.93 14.66
CA GLY A 63 -16.45 11.34 15.09
C GLY A 63 -17.53 10.29 14.82
N GLY A 64 -17.15 9.00 14.74
CA GLY A 64 -18.10 7.90 14.56
C GLY A 64 -18.77 7.84 13.18
N ARG A 65 -18.27 8.59 12.18
CA ARG A 65 -18.73 8.43 10.80
C ARG A 65 -18.27 7.08 10.28
N HIS A 66 -19.23 6.19 10.07
CA HIS A 66 -19.02 4.98 9.30
C HIS A 66 -18.65 5.40 7.86
N PRO A 67 -17.44 5.09 7.35
CA PRO A 67 -17.19 5.28 5.93
C PRO A 67 -18.05 4.24 5.22
N ASN A 68 -19.12 4.70 4.56
CA ASN A 68 -19.88 4.08 3.46
C ASN A 68 -21.36 4.55 3.54
N TYR A 69 -21.62 5.80 3.16
CA TYR A 69 -22.28 6.21 1.91
C TYR A 69 -21.73 7.57 1.51
#